data_AF-A0A3M0K947-F1
#
_entry.id   AF-A0A3M0K947-F1
#
_cell.length_a   1.000
_cell.length_b   1.000
_cell.length_c   1.000
_cell.angle_alpha   90.00
_cell.angle_beta   90.00
_cell.angle_gamma   90.00
#
_symmetry.space_group_name_H-M   'P 1'
#
loop_
_entity.id
_entity.type
_entity.pdbx_description
1 polymer ?
#
loop_
_entity_poly.entity_id
_entity_poly.type
_entity_poly.pdbx_seq_one_letter_code
_entity_poly.pdbx_strand_id
1 'polypeptide(L)'
;MVRDDDDPPLDSAARQASFLPRDVLTDIKDAARKAIVQIPPAGVTESLFTDVKQCPSEPFASFIDRLTQAVDRQVIDEGVKSHMIRCLAFANANPECKRVISAMSGQPTMAEILEACSKVGTPQHVATILGDHVEKAVKEAFANFQQRQCYKCGKPRHFKKNCPQITNNADSSDHCSACGKRKRRPARNNADSSDHCSACGKRKRRPARNNASGGTQSGNSRRSANRQRATTQVMAMTQEQAPQGKQSSGNSILTPSAGQFVGSPAIQSYYHPGRNAI
;
A
#
# COMPACT_ATOMS: atom_id res chain seq x y z
N MET A 1 -32.89 18.48 63.00
CA MET A 1 -33.02 17.05 62.64
C MET A 1 -33.92 16.98 61.42
N VAL A 2 -33.31 17.01 60.23
CA VAL A 2 -34.01 16.73 58.97
C VAL A 2 -34.30 15.23 59.02
N ARG A 3 -35.55 14.85 58.83
CA ARG A 3 -35.92 13.43 58.73
C ARG A 3 -35.30 12.93 57.44
N ASP A 4 -34.37 11.99 57.56
CA ASP A 4 -34.00 11.12 56.47
C ASP A 4 -35.26 10.35 56.10
N ASP A 5 -35.96 10.79 55.05
CA ASP A 5 -37.01 10.01 54.41
C ASP A 5 -36.32 8.75 53.86
N ASP A 6 -36.53 7.62 54.55
CA ASP A 6 -36.21 6.28 54.07
C ASP A 6 -36.81 6.13 52.67
N ASP A 7 -35.96 6.17 51.63
CA ASP A 7 -36.37 5.80 50.28
C ASP A 7 -36.97 4.38 50.36
N PRO A 8 -38.24 4.19 49.94
CA PRO A 8 -38.91 2.92 50.10
C PRO A 8 -38.13 1.81 49.38
N PRO A 9 -38.05 0.60 49.96
CA PRO A 9 -37.25 -0.48 49.41
C PRO A 9 -37.59 -0.74 47.93
N LEU A 10 -36.57 -0.68 47.08
CA LEU A 10 -36.66 -0.92 45.64
C LEU A 10 -36.80 -2.42 45.33
N ASP A 11 -37.73 -3.09 46.01
CA ASP A 11 -37.79 -4.55 46.11
C ASP A 11 -38.45 -5.22 44.89
N SER A 12 -39.13 -4.45 44.03
CA SER A 12 -39.63 -4.98 42.76
C SER A 12 -39.70 -3.94 41.63
N ALA A 13 -39.19 -4.33 40.46
CA ALA A 13 -39.20 -3.51 39.25
C ALA A 13 -40.62 -3.08 38.84
N ALA A 14 -41.63 -3.95 39.07
CA ALA A 14 -43.02 -3.64 38.78
C ALA A 14 -43.59 -2.53 39.68
N ARG A 15 -43.21 -2.51 40.98
CA ARG A 15 -43.60 -1.42 41.88
C ARG A 15 -42.91 -0.13 41.49
N GLN A 16 -41.59 -0.17 41.26
CA GLN A 16 -40.84 1.02 40.81
C GLN A 16 -41.43 1.63 39.53
N ALA A 17 -41.78 0.79 38.54
CA ALA A 17 -42.40 1.25 37.30
C ALA A 17 -43.82 1.83 37.49
N SER A 18 -44.58 1.37 38.49
CA SER A 18 -45.94 1.85 38.75
C SER A 18 -46.00 3.27 39.30
N PHE A 19 -44.91 3.76 39.93
CA PHE A 19 -44.82 5.11 40.49
C PHE A 19 -44.29 6.16 39.50
N LEU A 20 -43.86 5.75 38.31
CA LEU A 20 -43.27 6.63 37.31
C LEU A 20 -44.20 6.82 36.10
N PRO A 21 -44.43 8.06 35.65
CA PRO A 21 -45.13 8.33 34.39
C PRO A 21 -44.41 7.65 33.21
N ARG A 22 -45.18 7.32 32.16
CA ARG A 22 -44.64 6.60 31.00
C ARG A 22 -43.54 7.36 30.26
N ASP A 23 -43.62 8.69 30.24
CA ASP A 23 -42.62 9.55 29.62
C ASP A 23 -41.29 9.48 30.37
N VAL A 24 -41.34 9.52 31.72
CA VAL A 24 -40.15 9.36 32.57
C VAL A 24 -39.50 7.99 32.37
N LEU A 25 -40.30 6.92 32.26
CA LEU A 25 -39.77 5.59 31.95
C LEU A 25 -39.10 5.55 30.56
N THR A 26 -39.57 6.35 29.61
CA THR A 26 -38.97 6.46 28.28
C THR A 26 -37.65 7.22 28.34
N ASP A 27 -37.59 8.31 29.09
CA ASP A 27 -36.37 9.08 29.31
C ASP A 27 -35.29 8.25 30.02
N ILE A 28 -35.67 7.49 31.05
CA ILE A 28 -34.76 6.57 31.76
C ILE A 28 -34.21 5.53 30.79
N LYS A 29 -35.07 4.92 29.96
CA LYS A 29 -34.65 3.95 28.94
C LYS A 29 -33.67 4.58 27.95
N ASP A 30 -33.96 5.79 27.47
CA ASP A 30 -33.11 6.45 26.49
C ASP A 30 -31.78 6.92 27.10
N ALA A 31 -31.77 7.39 28.35
CA ALA A 31 -30.58 7.71 29.10
C ALA A 31 -29.72 6.47 29.35
N ALA A 32 -30.33 5.35 29.77
CA ALA A 32 -29.63 4.08 29.95
C ALA A 32 -29.01 3.58 28.63
N ARG A 33 -29.74 3.66 27.52
CA ARG A 33 -29.21 3.30 26.19
C ARG A 33 -28.01 4.16 25.81
N LYS A 34 -28.07 5.47 26.04
CA LYS A 34 -26.95 6.39 25.77
C LYS A 34 -25.73 6.09 26.65
N ALA A 35 -25.95 5.82 27.94
CA ALA A 35 -24.88 5.49 28.87
C ALA A 35 -24.14 4.21 28.48
N ILE A 36 -24.86 3.16 28.05
CA ILE A 36 -24.27 1.89 27.63
C ILE A 36 -23.28 2.07 26.46
N VAL A 37 -23.58 2.94 25.49
CA VAL A 37 -22.69 3.19 24.35
C VAL A 37 -21.38 3.83 24.77
N GLN A 38 -21.40 4.65 25.82
CA GLN A 38 -20.22 5.38 26.33
C GLN A 38 -19.31 4.51 27.22
N ILE A 39 -19.82 3.37 27.72
CA ILE A 39 -19.04 2.49 28.58
C ILE A 39 -18.13 1.61 27.69
N PRO A 40 -16.81 1.69 27.89
CA PRO A 40 -15.88 0.81 27.18
C PRO A 40 -15.98 -0.63 27.68
N PRO A 41 -15.78 -1.63 26.81
CA PRO A 41 -15.71 -3.02 27.23
C PRO A 41 -14.56 -3.23 28.23
N ALA A 42 -14.79 -4.10 29.21
CA ALA A 42 -13.83 -4.33 30.29
C ALA A 42 -12.47 -4.79 29.73
N GLY A 43 -11.39 -4.17 30.22
CA GLY A 43 -10.01 -4.49 29.81
C GLY A 43 -9.56 -3.83 28.50
N VAL A 44 -10.39 -3.00 27.87
CA VAL A 44 -10.00 -2.22 26.68
C VAL A 44 -9.64 -0.80 27.10
N THR A 45 -8.39 -0.41 26.83
CA THR A 45 -7.96 0.99 26.92
C THR A 45 -8.51 1.74 25.71
N GLU A 46 -9.45 2.66 25.92
CA GLU A 46 -10.01 3.47 24.84
C GLU A 46 -8.96 4.44 24.28
N SER A 47 -8.81 4.46 22.97
CA SER A 47 -8.03 5.50 22.30
C SER A 47 -8.87 6.78 22.17
N LEU A 48 -8.24 7.94 22.34
CA LEU A 48 -8.89 9.22 22.05
C LEU A 48 -9.39 9.21 20.60
N PHE A 49 -10.58 9.76 20.34
CA PHE A 49 -11.18 9.73 19.01
C PHE A 49 -10.27 10.37 17.94
N THR A 50 -9.41 11.33 18.30
CA THR A 50 -8.42 11.95 17.40
C THR A 50 -7.25 11.04 17.04
N ASP A 51 -6.96 10.05 17.87
CA ASP A 51 -5.84 9.11 17.68
C ASP A 51 -6.21 7.95 16.75
N VAL A 52 -7.51 7.77 16.47
CA VAL A 52 -7.99 6.77 15.52
C VAL A 52 -7.52 7.14 14.12
N LYS A 53 -6.56 6.36 13.60
CA LYS A 53 -6.00 6.49 12.25
C LYS A 53 -6.19 5.22 11.45
N GLN A 54 -6.31 5.37 10.14
CA GLN A 54 -6.40 4.24 9.23
C GLN A 54 -5.02 3.59 9.06
N CYS A 55 -4.94 2.27 9.27
CA CYS A 55 -3.73 1.51 8.99
C CYS A 55 -3.49 1.37 7.48
N PRO A 56 -2.24 1.14 7.01
CA PRO A 56 -1.92 1.12 5.58
C PRO A 56 -2.72 0.10 4.75
N SER A 57 -2.97 -1.08 5.30
CA SER A 57 -3.70 -2.17 4.63
C SER A 57 -5.16 -2.28 5.06
N GLU A 58 -5.63 -1.33 5.86
CA GLU A 58 -6.96 -1.41 6.45
C GLU A 58 -8.02 -0.86 5.50
N PRO A 59 -9.13 -1.59 5.28
CA PRO A 59 -10.28 -1.07 4.55
C PRO A 59 -10.81 0.22 5.16
N PHE A 60 -11.16 1.18 4.31
CA PHE A 60 -11.64 2.48 4.77
C PHE A 60 -12.91 2.37 5.63
N ALA A 61 -13.83 1.47 5.30
CA ALA A 61 -15.04 1.22 6.09
C ALA A 61 -14.72 0.81 7.54
N SER A 62 -13.79 -0.14 7.73
CA SER A 62 -13.38 -0.58 9.07
C SER A 62 -12.75 0.54 9.90
N PHE A 63 -12.08 1.49 9.24
CA PHE A 63 -11.53 2.67 9.90
C PHE A 63 -12.64 3.62 10.35
N ILE A 64 -13.63 3.87 9.48
CA ILE A 64 -14.80 4.68 9.82
C ILE A 64 -15.61 4.06 10.95
N ASP A 65 -15.75 2.73 11.00
CA ASP A 65 -16.46 2.05 12.09
C ASP A 65 -15.78 2.30 13.44
N ARG A 66 -14.46 2.13 13.52
CA ARG A 66 -13.69 2.43 14.75
C ARG A 66 -13.76 3.91 15.12
N LEU A 67 -13.64 4.79 14.14
CA LEU A 67 -13.72 6.24 14.36
C LEU A 67 -15.08 6.62 14.91
N THR A 68 -16.16 6.11 14.32
CA THR A 68 -17.54 6.36 14.74
C THR A 68 -17.75 5.84 16.16
N GLN A 69 -17.30 4.61 16.46
CA GLN A 69 -17.39 4.06 17.81
C GLN A 69 -16.63 4.89 18.85
N ALA A 70 -15.42 5.37 18.53
CA ALA A 70 -14.66 6.22 19.43
C ALA A 70 -15.33 7.59 19.65
N VAL A 71 -15.89 8.19 18.60
CA VAL A 71 -16.62 9.46 18.67
C VAL A 71 -17.92 9.30 19.48
N ASP A 72 -18.69 8.24 19.25
CA ASP A 72 -19.93 7.95 19.96
C ASP A 72 -19.73 7.77 21.46
N ARG A 73 -18.57 7.24 21.85
CA ARG A 73 -18.19 7.07 23.26
C ARG A 73 -17.79 8.37 23.94
N GLN A 74 -17.21 9.30 23.20
CA GLN A 74 -16.49 10.45 23.79
C GLN A 74 -17.23 11.79 23.57
N VAL A 75 -18.19 11.85 22.64
CA VAL A 75 -18.92 13.06 22.30
C VAL A 75 -20.42 12.86 22.52
N ILE A 76 -21.06 13.86 23.14
CA ILE A 76 -22.49 13.81 23.49
C ILE A 76 -23.35 14.47 22.40
N ASP A 77 -22.87 15.57 21.82
CA ASP A 77 -23.63 16.36 20.85
C ASP A 77 -23.64 15.71 19.45
N GLU A 78 -24.82 15.34 18.96
CA GLU A 78 -24.99 14.64 17.68
C GLU A 78 -24.54 15.46 16.45
N GLY A 79 -24.72 16.79 16.49
CA GLY A 79 -24.26 17.68 15.41
C GLY A 79 -22.73 17.71 15.34
N VAL A 80 -22.08 17.77 16.50
CA VAL A 80 -20.62 17.70 16.63
C VAL A 80 -20.10 16.33 16.22
N LYS A 81 -20.77 15.22 16.60
CA LYS A 81 -20.36 13.86 16.21
C LYS A 81 -20.25 13.71 14.70
N SER A 82 -21.33 14.05 13.98
CA SER A 82 -21.37 13.92 12.52
C SER A 82 -20.28 14.77 11.86
N HIS A 83 -20.08 16.00 12.34
CA HIS A 83 -19.03 16.88 11.86
C HIS A 83 -17.61 16.32 12.14
N MET A 84 -17.35 15.85 13.37
CA MET A 84 -16.07 15.27 13.76
C MET A 84 -15.71 14.04 12.94
N ILE A 85 -16.67 13.11 12.75
CA ILE A 85 -16.46 11.91 11.93
C ILE A 85 -16.07 12.32 10.51
N ARG A 86 -16.76 13.28 9.89
CA ARG A 86 -16.42 13.75 8.54
C ARG A 86 -15.04 14.38 8.46
N CYS A 87 -14.68 15.25 9.39
CA CYS A 87 -13.38 15.91 9.42
C CYS A 87 -12.23 14.92 9.65
N LEU A 88 -12.39 14.02 10.63
CA LEU A 88 -11.37 13.03 10.97
C LEU A 88 -11.26 11.91 9.94
N ALA A 89 -12.37 11.53 9.29
CA ALA A 89 -12.36 10.55 8.19
C ALA A 89 -11.38 10.98 7.09
N PHE A 90 -11.35 12.26 6.74
CA PHE A 90 -10.39 12.79 5.77
C PHE A 90 -8.99 12.97 6.38
N ALA A 91 -8.90 13.62 7.54
CA ALA A 91 -7.63 13.98 8.15
C ALA A 91 -6.78 12.77 8.56
N ASN A 92 -7.42 11.68 8.99
CA ASN A 92 -6.76 10.49 9.54
C ASN A 92 -6.75 9.28 8.59
N ALA A 93 -7.29 9.44 7.37
CA ALA A 93 -7.18 8.45 6.31
C ALA A 93 -5.72 8.15 5.94
N ASN A 94 -5.49 6.95 5.40
CA ASN A 94 -4.22 6.56 4.83
C ASN A 94 -3.93 7.36 3.54
N PRO A 95 -2.67 7.43 3.07
CA PRO A 95 -2.31 8.25 1.91
C PRO A 95 -3.10 7.94 0.63
N GLU A 96 -3.45 6.67 0.43
CA GLU A 96 -4.21 6.21 -0.74
C GLU A 96 -5.66 6.71 -0.72
N CYS A 97 -6.37 6.49 0.39
CA CYS A 97 -7.73 7.01 0.58
C CYS A 97 -7.73 8.55 0.53
N LYS A 98 -6.74 9.22 1.11
CA LYS A 98 -6.58 10.68 0.99
C LYS A 98 -6.47 11.16 -0.45
N ARG A 99 -5.70 10.46 -1.30
CA ARG A 99 -5.60 10.80 -2.73
C ARG A 99 -6.94 10.66 -3.44
N VAL A 100 -7.67 9.58 -3.17
CA VAL A 100 -9.01 9.36 -3.75
C VAL A 100 -9.99 10.44 -3.30
N ILE A 101 -10.06 10.73 -1.99
CA ILE A 101 -10.99 11.75 -1.45
C ILE A 101 -10.65 13.15 -1.95
N SER A 102 -9.36 13.49 -2.06
CA SER A 102 -8.93 14.80 -2.57
C SER A 102 -9.25 15.02 -4.05
N ALA A 103 -9.48 13.94 -4.81
CA ALA A 103 -9.89 14.02 -6.21
C ALA A 103 -11.42 14.18 -6.37
N MET A 104 -12.20 14.01 -5.29
CA MET A 104 -13.64 14.24 -5.31
C MET A 104 -13.93 15.74 -5.33
N SER A 105 -14.92 16.16 -6.12
CA SER A 105 -15.32 17.56 -6.21
C SER A 105 -16.33 17.92 -5.11
N GLY A 106 -16.24 19.15 -4.59
CA GLY A 106 -17.22 19.69 -3.64
C GLY A 106 -17.10 19.12 -2.22
N GLN A 107 -18.23 19.00 -1.53
CA GLN A 107 -18.33 18.43 -0.18
C GLN A 107 -18.99 17.03 -0.25
N PRO A 108 -18.22 15.97 -0.58
CA PRO A 108 -18.79 14.64 -0.73
C PRO A 108 -19.38 14.14 0.60
N THR A 109 -20.44 13.36 0.52
CA THR A 109 -21.05 12.67 1.65
C THR A 109 -20.20 11.50 2.12
N MET A 110 -20.43 11.02 3.35
CA MET A 110 -19.71 9.86 3.86
C MET A 110 -19.92 8.61 3.01
N ALA A 111 -21.14 8.42 2.48
CA ALA A 111 -21.47 7.30 1.61
C ALA A 111 -20.65 7.33 0.30
N GLU A 112 -20.54 8.50 -0.34
CA GLU A 112 -19.74 8.65 -1.56
C GLU A 112 -18.24 8.44 -1.28
N ILE A 113 -17.75 8.90 -0.13
CA ILE A 113 -16.36 8.67 0.28
C ILE A 113 -16.10 7.17 0.50
N LEU A 114 -17.00 6.47 1.19
CA LEU A 114 -16.91 5.02 1.42
C LEU A 114 -16.87 4.25 0.09
N GLU A 115 -17.74 4.62 -0.86
CA GLU A 115 -17.78 4.00 -2.19
C GLU A 115 -16.49 4.26 -2.98
N ALA A 116 -16.01 5.50 -2.99
CA ALA A 116 -14.78 5.88 -3.69
C ALA A 116 -13.55 5.13 -3.14
N CYS A 117 -13.45 4.97 -1.82
CA CYS A 117 -12.35 4.27 -1.16
C CYS A 117 -12.48 2.74 -1.15
N SER A 118 -13.62 2.17 -1.57
CA SER A 118 -13.90 0.73 -1.47
C SER A 118 -12.88 -0.17 -2.18
N LYS A 119 -12.26 0.33 -3.26
CA LYS A 119 -11.26 -0.41 -4.05
C LYS A 119 -9.83 -0.21 -3.57
N VAL A 120 -9.59 0.73 -2.65
CA VAL A 120 -8.26 1.00 -2.10
C VAL A 120 -7.77 -0.20 -1.29
N GLY A 121 -6.51 -0.56 -1.47
CA GLY A 121 -5.90 -1.73 -0.79
C GLY A 121 -6.25 -3.09 -1.40
N THR A 122 -7.14 -3.16 -2.39
CA THR A 122 -7.38 -4.42 -3.11
C THR A 122 -6.12 -4.87 -3.88
N PRO A 123 -5.89 -6.18 -4.08
CA PRO A 123 -4.74 -6.66 -4.84
C PRO A 123 -4.62 -6.02 -6.22
N GLN A 124 -5.76 -5.77 -6.89
CA GLN A 124 -5.81 -5.10 -8.18
C GLN A 124 -5.35 -3.63 -8.10
N HIS A 125 -5.81 -2.90 -7.08
CA HIS A 125 -5.40 -1.50 -6.87
C HIS A 125 -3.91 -1.40 -6.56
N VAL A 126 -3.40 -2.27 -5.69
CA VAL A 126 -1.96 -2.34 -5.35
C VAL A 126 -1.12 -2.69 -6.59
N ALA A 127 -1.56 -3.66 -7.39
CA ALA A 127 -0.88 -4.04 -8.63
C ALA A 127 -0.85 -2.89 -9.64
N THR A 128 -1.91 -2.09 -9.74
CA THR A 128 -1.99 -0.93 -10.63
C THR A 128 -0.98 0.14 -10.22
N ILE A 129 -0.94 0.51 -8.94
CA ILE A 129 0.03 1.50 -8.43
C ILE A 129 1.47 1.02 -8.62
N LEU A 130 1.73 -0.26 -8.35
CA LEU A 130 3.06 -0.84 -8.55
C LEU A 130 3.45 -0.82 -10.03
N GLY A 131 2.50 -1.10 -10.93
CA GLY A 131 2.67 -0.97 -12.38
C GLY A 131 3.06 0.44 -12.79
N ASP A 132 2.35 1.46 -12.31
CA ASP A 132 2.63 2.87 -12.59
C ASP A 132 4.05 3.28 -12.14
N HIS A 133 4.46 2.80 -10.95
CA HIS A 133 5.82 3.05 -10.44
C HIS A 133 6.89 2.40 -11.30
N VAL A 134 6.66 1.17 -11.77
CA VAL A 134 7.59 0.47 -12.68
C VAL A 134 7.66 1.21 -14.02
N GLU A 135 6.53 1.60 -14.59
CA GLU A 135 6.47 2.34 -15.85
C GLU A 135 7.24 3.66 -15.76
N LYS A 136 7.01 4.43 -14.68
CA LYS A 136 7.72 5.69 -14.42
C LYS A 136 9.23 5.46 -14.29
N ALA A 137 9.66 4.46 -13.52
CA ALA A 137 11.06 4.13 -13.35
C ALA A 137 11.73 3.72 -14.69
N VAL A 138 11.03 2.98 -15.54
CA VAL A 138 11.51 2.60 -16.87
C VAL A 138 11.64 3.82 -17.79
N LYS A 139 10.64 4.71 -17.81
CA LYS A 139 10.68 5.96 -18.59
C LYS A 139 11.86 6.84 -18.16
N GLU A 140 12.07 7.02 -16.86
CA GLU A 140 13.21 7.76 -16.31
C GLU A 140 14.54 7.10 -16.65
N ALA A 141 14.64 5.77 -16.55
CA ALA A 141 15.86 5.04 -16.91
C ALA A 141 16.18 5.20 -18.40
N PHE A 142 15.16 5.17 -19.26
CA PHE A 142 15.32 5.35 -20.71
C PHE A 142 15.72 6.77 -21.07
N ALA A 143 15.08 7.79 -20.48
CA ALA A 143 15.46 9.18 -20.67
C ALA A 143 16.92 9.44 -20.22
N ASN A 144 17.30 8.89 -19.07
CA ASN A 144 18.68 8.95 -18.59
C ASN A 144 19.66 8.24 -19.55
N PHE A 145 19.28 7.10 -20.13
CA PHE A 145 20.12 6.41 -21.12
C PHE A 145 20.31 7.23 -22.39
N GLN A 146 19.27 7.93 -22.85
CA GLN A 146 19.38 8.82 -24.00
C GLN A 146 20.31 10.01 -23.73
N GLN A 147 20.28 10.58 -22.53
CA GLN A 147 21.14 11.71 -22.17
C GLN A 147 22.58 11.29 -21.83
N ARG A 148 22.80 10.02 -21.47
CA ARG A 148 24.13 9.51 -21.11
C ARG A 148 25.05 9.45 -22.33
N GLN A 149 26.19 10.12 -22.20
CA GLN A 149 27.25 10.15 -23.19
C GLN A 149 28.10 8.89 -23.15
N CYS A 150 28.53 8.43 -24.32
CA CYS A 150 29.46 7.33 -24.46
C CYS A 150 30.84 7.69 -23.89
N TYR A 151 31.37 6.86 -22.99
CA TYR A 151 32.71 7.02 -22.38
C TYR A 151 33.91 6.92 -23.34
N LYS A 152 33.69 6.87 -24.66
CA LYS A 152 34.76 6.89 -25.68
C LYS A 152 34.61 8.04 -26.66
N CYS A 153 33.42 8.23 -27.25
CA CYS A 153 33.20 9.24 -28.28
C CYS A 153 32.35 10.44 -27.83
N GLY A 154 31.87 10.45 -26.58
CA GLY A 154 31.04 11.54 -26.03
C GLY A 154 29.61 11.60 -26.59
N LYS A 155 29.27 10.82 -27.62
CA LYS A 155 27.93 10.85 -28.23
C LYS A 155 26.90 10.08 -27.37
N PRO A 156 25.65 10.56 -27.27
CA PRO A 156 24.60 9.94 -26.47
C PRO A 156 24.12 8.58 -27.01
N ARG A 157 23.18 7.94 -26.29
CA ARG A 157 22.37 6.77 -26.74
C ARG A 157 23.09 5.42 -26.83
N HIS A 158 24.33 5.31 -26.40
CA HIS A 158 25.05 4.03 -26.40
C HIS A 158 26.16 3.99 -25.35
N PHE A 159 26.50 2.77 -24.91
CA PHE A 159 27.63 2.55 -24.03
C PHE A 159 28.93 2.39 -24.80
N LYS A 160 30.08 2.56 -24.12
CA LYS A 160 31.42 2.38 -24.68
C LYS A 160 31.52 1.12 -25.54
N LYS A 161 30.97 -0.03 -25.08
CA LYS A 161 30.99 -1.33 -25.78
C LYS A 161 30.26 -1.37 -27.12
N ASN A 162 29.29 -0.49 -27.32
CA ASN A 162 28.48 -0.40 -28.54
C ASN A 162 28.81 0.89 -29.30
N CYS A 163 29.97 1.49 -29.02
CA CYS A 163 30.40 2.70 -29.69
C CYS A 163 30.76 2.38 -31.14
N PRO A 164 30.20 3.08 -32.14
CA PRO A 164 30.52 2.84 -33.54
C PRO A 164 31.99 3.15 -33.85
N GLN A 165 32.64 3.96 -33.01
CA GLN A 165 34.08 4.22 -33.05
C GLN A 165 34.92 3.20 -32.26
N ILE A 166 34.32 2.13 -31.73
CA ILE A 166 35.10 0.92 -31.47
C ILE A 166 35.49 0.40 -32.84
N THR A 167 36.68 0.78 -33.29
CA THR A 167 37.44 -0.15 -34.10
C THR A 167 37.57 -1.40 -33.26
N ASN A 168 37.02 -2.50 -33.73
CA ASN A 168 37.36 -3.79 -33.18
C ASN A 168 38.87 -3.93 -33.36
N ASN A 169 39.65 -3.50 -32.37
CA ASN A 169 41.02 -3.98 -32.17
C ASN A 169 40.95 -5.45 -31.72
N ALA A 170 40.11 -6.24 -32.39
CA ALA A 170 40.17 -7.68 -32.48
C ALA A 170 41.18 -8.10 -33.55
N ASP A 171 41.95 -7.18 -34.14
CA ASP A 171 42.93 -7.52 -35.17
C ASP A 171 44.40 -7.46 -34.72
N SER A 172 44.71 -7.17 -33.45
CA SER A 172 46.11 -7.15 -32.99
C SER A 172 46.57 -8.36 -32.17
N SER A 173 45.75 -9.39 -31.95
CA SER A 173 46.24 -10.61 -31.28
C SER A 173 45.67 -11.94 -31.78
N ASP A 174 44.89 -11.92 -32.86
CA ASP A 174 44.39 -13.15 -33.50
C ASP A 174 45.42 -13.78 -34.44
N HIS A 175 46.67 -13.31 -34.46
CA HIS A 175 47.77 -13.99 -35.14
C HIS A 175 48.69 -14.66 -34.11
N CYS A 176 49.14 -15.89 -34.41
CA CYS A 176 50.16 -16.56 -33.59
C CYS A 176 51.48 -15.80 -33.70
N SER A 177 52.00 -15.27 -32.60
CA SER A 177 53.25 -14.49 -32.57
C SER A 177 54.48 -15.26 -33.07
N ALA A 178 54.39 -16.58 -33.21
CA ALA A 178 55.47 -17.44 -33.69
C ALA A 178 55.37 -17.82 -35.19
N CYS A 179 54.20 -17.70 -35.83
CA CYS A 179 54.02 -18.09 -37.23
C CYS A 179 53.11 -17.17 -38.06
N GLY A 180 52.58 -16.09 -37.47
CA GLY A 180 51.75 -15.10 -38.15
C GLY A 180 50.36 -15.56 -38.60
N LYS A 181 49.98 -16.83 -38.41
CA LYS A 181 48.68 -17.35 -38.87
C LYS A 181 47.53 -17.04 -37.90
N ARG A 182 46.33 -16.84 -38.44
CA ARG A 182 45.09 -16.59 -37.69
C ARG A 182 44.79 -17.70 -36.67
N LYS A 183 44.59 -17.35 -35.40
CA LYS A 183 44.16 -18.22 -34.31
C LYS A 183 42.66 -18.49 -34.49
N ARG A 184 42.26 -19.71 -34.83
CA ARG A 184 40.85 -20.11 -34.64
C ARG A 184 40.60 -20.22 -33.15
N ARG A 185 39.81 -19.30 -32.59
CA ARG A 185 39.40 -19.34 -31.18
C ARG A 185 38.49 -20.55 -30.98
N PRO A 186 38.81 -21.50 -30.08
CA PRO A 186 37.82 -22.52 -29.72
C PRO A 186 36.66 -21.87 -28.95
N ALA A 187 35.47 -22.44 -29.11
CA ALA A 187 34.27 -22.00 -28.40
C ALA A 187 34.52 -22.02 -26.87
N ARG A 188 33.98 -21.02 -26.18
CA ARG A 188 34.26 -20.67 -24.77
C ARG A 188 33.98 -21.76 -23.71
N ASN A 189 33.53 -22.95 -24.10
CA ASN A 189 32.95 -23.92 -23.17
C ASN A 189 33.74 -25.23 -23.03
N ASN A 190 34.92 -25.38 -23.65
CA ASN A 190 35.77 -26.54 -23.40
C ASN A 190 36.99 -26.16 -22.56
N ALA A 191 37.01 -26.68 -21.33
CA ALA A 191 38.08 -26.55 -20.35
C ALA A 191 39.35 -27.35 -20.71
N ASP A 192 39.45 -27.86 -21.93
CA ASP A 192 40.58 -28.64 -22.40
C ASP A 192 41.00 -28.16 -23.79
N SER A 193 41.78 -27.07 -23.83
CA SER A 193 42.40 -26.59 -25.06
C SER A 193 43.90 -26.60 -24.85
N SER A 194 44.54 -27.63 -25.38
CA SER A 194 45.99 -27.78 -25.43
C SER A 194 46.70 -26.46 -25.77
N ASP A 195 47.73 -26.14 -24.98
CA ASP A 195 48.49 -24.87 -25.00
C ASP A 195 49.33 -24.63 -26.28
N HIS A 196 49.04 -25.35 -27.36
CA HIS A 196 49.82 -25.33 -28.60
C HIS A 196 49.03 -24.64 -29.73
N CYS A 197 49.76 -23.96 -30.62
CA CYS A 197 49.17 -23.46 -31.86
C CYS A 197 48.91 -24.63 -32.81
N SER A 198 47.66 -24.88 -33.18
CA SER A 198 47.29 -25.96 -34.11
C SER A 198 47.88 -25.83 -35.52
N ALA A 199 48.47 -24.67 -35.87
CA ALA A 199 49.12 -24.44 -37.17
C ALA A 199 50.64 -24.59 -37.16
N CYS A 200 51.31 -24.55 -36.01
CA CYS A 200 52.78 -24.66 -35.93
C CYS A 200 53.30 -25.46 -34.73
N GLY A 201 52.43 -26.03 -33.91
CA GLY A 201 52.78 -26.87 -32.75
C GLY A 201 53.43 -26.13 -31.58
N LYS A 202 53.80 -24.85 -31.71
CA LYS A 202 54.53 -24.12 -30.65
C LYS A 202 53.59 -23.71 -29.51
N ARG A 203 54.11 -23.77 -28.28
CA ARG A 203 53.42 -23.31 -27.06
C ARG A 203 53.05 -21.83 -27.18
N LYS A 204 51.80 -21.48 -26.85
CA LYS A 204 51.35 -20.09 -26.77
C LYS A 204 52.11 -19.40 -25.64
N ARG A 205 52.92 -18.37 -25.92
CA ARG A 205 53.45 -17.51 -24.85
C ARG A 205 52.26 -16.81 -24.17
N ARG A 206 51.93 -17.21 -22.95
CA ARG A 206 51.04 -16.42 -22.08
C ARG A 206 51.69 -15.05 -21.88
N PRO A 207 50.99 -13.92 -22.08
CA PRO A 207 51.47 -12.68 -21.53
C PRO A 207 51.58 -12.88 -20.01
N ALA A 208 52.71 -12.44 -19.43
CA ALA A 208 52.92 -12.52 -18.00
C ALA A 208 51.74 -11.86 -17.28
N ARG A 209 51.13 -12.61 -16.36
CA ARG A 209 50.14 -12.04 -15.44
C ARG A 209 50.94 -11.14 -14.52
N ASN A 210 51.00 -9.84 -14.82
CA ASN A 210 51.48 -8.86 -13.87
C ASN A 210 50.52 -8.89 -12.68
N ASN A 211 50.86 -9.65 -11.64
CA ASN A 211 50.42 -9.36 -10.29
C ASN A 211 51.15 -8.07 -9.86
N ALA A 212 50.70 -6.94 -10.39
CA ALA A 212 50.99 -5.65 -9.82
C ALA A 212 49.96 -5.42 -8.70
N SER A 213 50.34 -5.82 -7.49
CA SER A 213 49.79 -5.25 -6.27
C SER A 213 50.07 -3.75 -6.30
N GLY A 214 49.13 -2.97 -6.82
CA GLY A 214 49.25 -1.51 -6.96
C GLY A 214 47.87 -0.90 -6.97
N GLY A 215 47.47 -0.35 -5.81
CA GLY A 215 46.16 0.22 -5.59
C GLY A 215 45.82 1.32 -6.59
N THR A 216 44.73 1.14 -7.34
CA THR A 216 43.92 2.23 -7.87
C THR A 216 42.47 1.90 -7.58
N GLN A 217 41.82 2.84 -6.90
CA GLN A 217 40.51 2.71 -6.30
C GLN A 217 39.44 2.31 -7.33
N SER A 218 38.95 1.08 -7.20
CA SER A 218 37.76 0.57 -7.87
C SER A 218 36.51 1.16 -7.21
N GLY A 219 36.21 2.43 -7.51
CA GLY A 219 35.05 3.15 -6.98
C GLY A 219 33.74 2.91 -7.76
N ASN A 220 33.81 2.43 -9.01
CA ASN A 220 32.63 2.42 -9.90
C ASN A 220 32.01 1.04 -10.17
N SER A 221 32.72 -0.06 -9.88
CA SER A 221 32.16 -1.42 -10.11
C SER A 221 31.18 -1.84 -9.01
N ARG A 222 31.45 -1.45 -7.76
CA ARG A 222 30.53 -1.70 -6.63
C ARG A 222 29.22 -0.93 -6.75
N ARG A 223 29.22 0.27 -7.36
CA ARG A 223 28.00 1.07 -7.57
C ARG A 223 27.01 0.41 -8.53
N SER A 224 27.47 -0.27 -9.58
CA SER A 224 26.58 -0.95 -10.54
C SER A 224 26.06 -2.29 -10.00
N ALA A 225 26.88 -3.05 -9.26
CA ALA A 225 26.45 -4.27 -8.61
C ALA A 225 25.47 -4.02 -7.45
N ASN A 226 25.69 -2.96 -6.64
CA ASN A 226 24.73 -2.56 -5.60
C ASN A 226 23.43 -2.00 -6.19
N ARG A 227 23.47 -1.34 -7.36
CA ARG A 227 22.23 -0.85 -8.02
C ARG A 227 21.37 -2.00 -8.55
N GLN A 228 22.01 -3.06 -9.06
CA GLN A 228 21.31 -4.30 -9.48
C GLN A 228 20.80 -5.09 -8.27
N ARG A 229 21.55 -5.13 -7.16
CA ARG A 229 21.11 -5.79 -5.92
C ARG A 229 19.93 -5.07 -5.25
N ALA A 230 19.92 -3.73 -5.27
CA ALA A 230 18.81 -2.92 -4.74
C ALA A 230 17.50 -3.09 -5.56
N THR A 231 17.58 -3.29 -6.88
CA THR A 231 16.41 -3.59 -7.72
C THR A 231 15.92 -5.04 -7.58
N THR A 232 16.76 -5.99 -7.17
CA THR A 232 16.31 -7.37 -6.91
C THR A 232 15.73 -7.53 -5.50
N GLN A 233 16.10 -6.67 -4.55
CA GLN A 233 15.59 -6.73 -3.17
C GLN A 233 14.16 -6.21 -3.03
N VAL A 234 13.69 -5.33 -3.93
CA VAL A 234 12.27 -4.90 -3.99
C VAL A 234 11.31 -5.97 -4.54
N MET A 235 11.81 -7.09 -5.08
CA MET A 235 10.96 -8.22 -5.48
C MET A 235 10.97 -9.39 -4.49
N ALA A 236 11.83 -9.37 -3.47
CA ALA A 236 11.99 -10.49 -2.52
C ALA A 236 11.30 -10.27 -1.15
N MET A 237 10.62 -9.13 -0.93
CA MET A 237 9.91 -8.84 0.32
C MET A 237 8.39 -9.05 0.25
N THR A 238 7.85 -9.59 -0.84
CA THR A 238 6.41 -9.87 -1.00
C THR A 238 6.05 -11.36 -0.95
N GLN A 239 6.89 -12.20 -0.35
CA GLN A 239 6.65 -13.64 -0.31
C GLN A 239 6.82 -14.26 1.08
N GLU A 240 6.45 -13.55 2.14
CA GLU A 240 6.16 -14.17 3.44
C GLU A 240 5.02 -13.42 4.12
N GLN A 241 3.78 -13.81 3.80
CA GLN A 241 2.60 -13.82 4.69
C GLN A 241 1.35 -14.14 3.87
N ALA A 242 1.20 -15.42 3.54
CA ALA A 242 -0.10 -16.01 3.25
C ALA A 242 -0.46 -16.91 4.44
N PRO A 243 -1.54 -16.68 5.19
CA PRO A 243 -1.97 -17.63 6.20
C PRO A 243 -2.58 -18.84 5.51
N GLN A 244 -2.02 -20.02 5.80
CA GLN A 244 -2.58 -21.31 5.42
C GLN A 244 -3.89 -21.55 6.19
N GLY A 245 -5.03 -21.31 5.55
CA GLY A 245 -6.33 -21.76 6.02
C GLY A 245 -6.50 -23.25 5.74
N LYS A 246 -6.42 -24.07 6.80
CA LYS A 246 -6.78 -25.49 6.76
C LYS A 246 -8.24 -25.63 6.34
N GLN A 247 -8.47 -26.42 5.29
CA GLN A 247 -9.79 -26.93 4.94
C GLN A 247 -10.21 -27.95 6.02
N SER A 248 -11.29 -27.65 6.74
CA SER A 248 -12.08 -28.67 7.42
C SER A 248 -13.50 -28.61 6.86
N SER A 249 -13.80 -29.65 6.07
CA SER A 249 -15.11 -29.98 5.55
C SER A 249 -16.13 -30.14 6.68
N GLY A 250 -17.29 -29.52 6.52
CA GLY A 250 -18.43 -29.66 7.43
C GLY A 250 -19.67 -29.05 6.81
N ASN A 251 -20.30 -29.78 5.90
CA ASN A 251 -21.63 -29.45 5.38
C ASN A 251 -22.65 -29.51 6.52
N SER A 252 -23.48 -28.48 6.66
CA SER A 252 -24.84 -28.62 7.17
C SER A 252 -25.73 -27.55 6.55
N ILE A 253 -26.63 -28.07 5.73
CA ILE A 253 -27.82 -27.48 5.12
C ILE A 253 -28.61 -26.68 6.16
N LEU A 254 -29.12 -25.50 5.77
CA LEU A 254 -30.48 -25.02 6.07
C LEU A 254 -30.73 -23.69 5.31
N THR A 255 -31.70 -23.72 4.39
CA THR A 255 -32.38 -22.56 3.78
C THR A 255 -33.35 -21.94 4.79
N PRO A 256 -33.70 -20.63 4.68
CA PRO A 256 -35.00 -20.25 4.08
C PRO A 256 -34.93 -18.92 3.29
N SER A 257 -35.52 -18.87 2.08
CA SER A 257 -36.88 -18.42 1.76
C SER A 257 -37.01 -16.90 1.54
N ALA A 258 -37.37 -16.55 0.31
CA ALA A 258 -37.66 -15.21 -0.16
C ALA A 258 -39.14 -14.87 0.00
N GLY A 259 -39.44 -13.60 0.28
CA GLY A 259 -40.77 -12.97 0.21
C GLY A 259 -41.01 -12.08 1.42
N GLN A 260 -41.57 -10.87 1.35
CA GLN A 260 -42.18 -10.07 0.30
C GLN A 260 -42.22 -8.65 0.89
N PHE A 261 -41.65 -7.64 0.23
CA PHE A 261 -41.87 -6.23 0.59
C PHE A 261 -42.87 -5.65 -0.41
N VAL A 262 -44.10 -5.42 0.07
CA VAL A 262 -45.14 -4.65 -0.62
C VAL A 262 -44.88 -3.15 -0.45
N GLY A 263 -45.11 -2.36 -1.50
CA GLY A 263 -44.58 -0.99 -1.63
C GLY A 263 -45.50 0.17 -1.21
N SER A 264 -44.83 1.34 -1.03
CA SER A 264 -45.17 2.74 -1.41
C SER A 264 -46.48 3.40 -0.91
N PRO A 265 -46.67 4.76 -0.99
CA PRO A 265 -45.79 5.86 -1.45
C PRO A 265 -45.74 7.16 -0.57
N ALA A 266 -44.78 8.04 -0.91
CA ALA A 266 -44.76 9.53 -0.89
C ALA A 266 -45.09 10.35 0.38
N ILE A 267 -44.31 11.43 0.63
CA ILE A 267 -44.76 12.86 0.61
C ILE A 267 -43.56 13.84 0.73
N GLN A 268 -43.49 14.69 -0.31
CA GLN A 268 -43.02 16.08 -0.47
C GLN A 268 -41.64 16.61 -0.01
N SER A 269 -40.90 17.01 -1.05
CA SER A 269 -39.91 18.08 -1.11
C SER A 269 -40.47 19.45 -0.71
N TYR A 270 -39.65 20.25 -0.01
CA TYR A 270 -39.67 21.71 -0.16
C TYR A 270 -38.27 22.22 -0.43
N TYR A 271 -38.04 22.60 -1.69
CA TYR A 271 -36.98 23.49 -2.15
C TYR A 271 -37.58 24.90 -2.17
N HIS A 272 -36.92 25.88 -1.55
CA HIS A 272 -37.16 27.29 -1.79
C HIS A 272 -35.90 27.90 -2.44
N PRO A 273 -35.99 28.45 -3.66
CA PRO A 273 -34.95 29.32 -4.18
C PRO A 273 -35.36 30.80 -4.13
N GLY A 274 -34.40 31.62 -3.69
CA GLY A 274 -34.23 32.98 -4.21
C GLY A 274 -34.66 34.12 -3.30
N ARG A 275 -33.70 35.01 -3.00
CA ARG A 275 -33.65 36.34 -3.63
C ARG A 275 -32.32 37.06 -3.32
N ASN A 276 -31.58 37.34 -4.38
CA ASN A 276 -30.70 38.50 -4.49
C ASN A 276 -31.57 39.77 -4.52
N ALA A 277 -31.15 40.83 -3.83
CA ALA A 277 -31.36 42.21 -4.25
C ALA A 277 -30.49 43.17 -3.42
N ILE A 278 -29.54 43.81 -4.13
CA ILE A 278 -28.93 45.15 -3.95
C ILE A 278 -28.13 45.40 -2.67
#